data_AF-A0A7S3UHF7-F1
#
_entry.id   AF-A0A7S3UHF7-F1
#
_cell.length_a   1.000
_cell.length_b   1.000
_cell.length_c   1.000
_cell.angle_alpha   90.00
_cell.angle_beta   90.00
_cell.angle_gamma   90.00
#
_symmetry.space_group_name_H-M   'P 1'
#
loop_
_entity.id
_entity.type
_entity.pdbx_description
1 polymer ?
#
loop_
_entity_poly.entity_id
_entity_poly.type
_entity_poly.pdbx_seq_one_letter_code
_entity_poly.pdbx_strand_id
1 'polypeptide(L)'
;IVHEHRGQPDGLIVSHLPYGPTAYFGLTDVVLRHDLPEKPPNMPETYPHLIFHDFGGNIGTRVQTILSALFPPSKPDSTRTITISVMSFFRHRSTKSFITYDNLRQ
;
A
#
# COMPACT_ATOMS: atom_id res chain seq x y z
N ILE A 1 -6.87 -11.21 -0.63
CA ILE A 1 -6.71 -12.22 0.45
C ILE A 1 -5.52 -11.81 1.29
N VAL A 2 -5.60 -11.97 2.62
CA VAL A 2 -4.47 -11.73 3.53
C VAL A 2 -4.10 -13.05 4.18
N HIS A 3 -2.80 -13.35 4.23
CA HIS A 3 -2.22 -14.45 4.97
C HIS A 3 -1.56 -13.93 6.25
N GLU A 4 -1.53 -14.77 7.27
CA GLU A 4 -0.88 -14.46 8.54
C GLU A 4 -0.11 -15.66 9.09
N HIS A 5 0.88 -15.33 9.92
CA HIS A 5 1.59 -16.28 10.75
C HIS A 5 1.54 -15.80 12.21
N ARG A 6 0.88 -16.58 13.09
CA ARG A 6 0.77 -16.30 14.54
C ARG A 6 0.21 -14.91 14.85
N GLY A 7 -0.83 -14.49 14.12
CA GLY A 7 -1.47 -13.18 14.30
C GLY A 7 -0.72 -12.00 13.68
N GLN A 8 0.40 -12.25 12.98
CA GLN A 8 1.13 -11.23 12.23
C GLN A 8 0.93 -11.45 10.72
N PRO A 9 0.44 -10.45 9.96
CA PRO A 9 0.20 -10.61 8.53
C PRO A 9 1.52 -10.69 7.76
N ASP A 10 1.64 -11.69 6.88
CA ASP A 10 2.88 -11.98 6.13
C ASP A 10 2.66 -12.00 4.61
N GLY A 11 1.41 -12.01 4.14
CA GLY A 11 1.09 -12.10 2.72
C GLY A 11 -0.17 -11.33 2.33
N LEU A 12 -0.12 -10.68 1.17
CA LEU A 12 -1.26 -10.02 0.54
C LEU A 12 -1.40 -10.46 -0.92
N ILE A 13 -2.61 -10.87 -1.29
CA ILE A 13 -2.98 -11.24 -2.66
C ILE A 13 -4.01 -10.25 -3.17
N VAL A 14 -3.69 -9.62 -4.30
CA VAL A 14 -4.54 -8.69 -5.03
C VAL A 14 -4.90 -9.31 -6.38
N SER A 15 -6.19 -9.53 -6.63
CA SER A 15 -6.68 -10.12 -7.87
C SER A 15 -7.71 -9.21 -8.53
N HIS A 16 -7.42 -8.77 -9.75
CA HIS A 16 -8.34 -7.99 -10.56
C HIS A 16 -9.30 -8.91 -11.31
N LEU A 17 -10.60 -8.61 -11.26
CA LEU A 17 -11.67 -9.42 -11.85
C LEU A 17 -12.25 -8.74 -13.09
N PRO A 18 -12.90 -9.48 -14.01
CA PRO A 18 -13.07 -10.95 -14.02
C PRO A 18 -11.84 -11.72 -14.53
N TYR A 19 -11.01 -11.12 -15.38
CA TYR A 19 -9.83 -11.76 -16.01
C TYR A 19 -8.56 -10.92 -15.87
N GLY A 20 -8.46 -10.14 -14.79
CA GLY A 20 -7.33 -9.28 -14.53
C GLY A 20 -6.14 -10.02 -13.90
N PRO A 21 -4.99 -9.35 -13.79
CA PRO A 21 -3.81 -9.93 -13.17
C PRO A 21 -4.03 -10.19 -11.67
N THR A 22 -3.33 -11.21 -11.16
CA THR A 22 -3.16 -11.43 -9.72
C THR A 22 -1.73 -11.13 -9.32
N ALA A 23 -1.55 -10.33 -8.28
CA ALA A 23 -0.26 -10.01 -7.67
C ALA A 23 -0.19 -10.54 -6.24
N TYR A 24 0.96 -11.14 -5.91
CA TYR A 24 1.28 -11.66 -4.59
C TYR A 24 2.37 -10.78 -3.99
N PHE A 25 2.14 -10.28 -2.78
CA PHE A 25 3.05 -9.44 -2.03
C PHE A 25 3.40 -10.12 -0.72
N GLY A 26 4.69 -10.21 -0.42
CA GLY A 26 5.16 -10.57 0.92
C GLY A 26 5.14 -9.32 1.80
N LEU A 27 4.63 -9.44 3.02
CA LEU A 27 4.57 -8.37 3.99
C LEU A 27 5.66 -8.58 5.04
N THR A 28 6.38 -7.51 5.37
CA THR A 28 7.41 -7.49 6.40
C THR A 28 7.33 -6.17 7.15
N ASP A 29 7.71 -6.15 8.42
CA ASP A 29 7.70 -4.95 9.26
C ASP A 29 6.30 -4.28 9.34
N VAL A 30 5.25 -5.10 9.41
CA VAL A 30 3.88 -4.59 9.49
C VAL A 30 3.59 -4.08 10.90
N VAL A 31 3.08 -2.85 10.99
CA VAL A 31 2.56 -2.28 12.24
C VAL A 31 1.06 -2.14 12.09
N LEU A 32 0.30 -2.81 12.96
CA LEU A 32 -1.15 -2.76 12.93
C LEU A 32 -1.63 -1.50 13.64
N ARG A 33 -2.70 -0.90 13.11
CA ARG A 33 -3.28 0.33 13.68
C ARG A 33 -3.74 0.17 15.14
N HIS A 34 -4.13 -1.04 15.54
CA HIS A 34 -4.57 -1.34 16.90
C HIS A 34 -3.41 -1.56 17.89
N ASP A 35 -2.19 -1.79 17.38
CA ASP A 35 -0.98 -1.96 18.20
C ASP A 35 -0.30 -0.60 18.51
N LEU A 36 -0.79 0.49 17.92
CA LEU A 36 -0.25 1.82 18.18
C LEU A 36 -0.52 2.24 19.64
N PRO A 37 0.46 2.86 20.32
CA PRO A 37 0.35 3.24 21.73
C PRO A 37 -0.74 4.29 21.98
N GLU A 38 -0.95 5.18 21.01
CA GLU A 38 -2.05 6.15 21.01
C GLU A 38 -3.07 5.75 19.97
N LYS A 39 -4.35 5.73 20.34
CA LYS A 39 -5.44 5.39 19.41
C LYS A 39 -5.63 6.54 18.42
N PRO A 40 -5.28 6.38 17.13
CA PRO A 40 -5.45 7.45 16.16
C PRO A 40 -6.95 7.76 15.93
N PRO A 41 -7.31 9.03 15.65
CA PRO A 41 -8.68 9.42 15.36
C PRO A 41 -9.23 8.68 14.15
N ASN A 42 -10.54 8.51 14.07
CA ASN A 42 -11.19 7.76 12.99
C ASN A 42 -10.67 8.20 11.61
N MET A 43 -10.36 7.22 10.76
CA MET A 43 -9.80 7.48 9.43
C MET A 43 -10.88 8.12 8.54
N PRO A 44 -10.60 9.26 7.87
CA PRO A 44 -11.53 9.81 6.90
C PRO A 44 -11.71 8.88 5.70
N GLU A 45 -12.94 8.75 5.22
CA GLU A 45 -13.31 7.92 4.07
C GLU A 45 -13.08 8.62 2.72
N THR A 46 -12.49 9.82 2.73
CA THR A 46 -12.18 10.58 1.52
C THR A 46 -11.20 9.82 0.62
N TYR A 47 -11.43 9.90 -0.69
CA TYR A 47 -10.60 9.25 -1.70
C TYR A 47 -9.16 9.79 -1.66
N PRO A 48 -8.16 8.92 -1.46
CA PRO A 48 -6.79 9.34 -1.26
C PRO A 48 -6.11 9.73 -2.57
N HIS A 49 -5.22 10.72 -2.53
CA HIS A 49 -4.18 10.88 -3.53
C HIS A 49 -3.16 9.75 -3.40
N LEU A 50 -2.74 9.16 -4.52
CA LEU A 50 -1.73 8.11 -4.55
C LEU A 50 -0.39 8.69 -5.02
N ILE A 51 0.65 8.48 -4.23
CA ILE A 51 2.02 8.86 -4.57
C ILE A 51 2.85 7.59 -4.73
N PHE A 52 3.48 7.42 -5.89
CA PHE A 52 4.36 6.30 -6.18
C PHE A 52 5.81 6.77 -6.30
N HIS A 53 6.70 6.25 -5.47
CA HIS A 53 8.12 6.61 -5.46
C HIS A 53 9.01 5.42 -5.86
N ASP A 54 10.03 5.67 -6.68
CA ASP A 54 11.02 4.67 -7.15
C ASP A 54 10.46 3.45 -7.91
N PHE A 55 9.28 3.57 -8.51
CA PHE A 55 8.76 2.55 -9.42
C PHE A 55 9.37 2.72 -10.82
N GLY A 56 10.46 1.99 -11.09
CA GLY A 56 11.13 1.99 -12.39
C GLY A 56 10.76 0.81 -13.30
N GLY A 57 10.87 1.04 -14.61
CA GLY A 57 10.73 0.01 -15.65
C GLY A 57 9.32 -0.57 -15.83
N ASN A 58 9.18 -1.48 -16.81
CA ASN A 58 7.88 -2.03 -17.20
C ASN A 58 7.17 -2.79 -16.07
N ILE A 59 7.93 -3.46 -15.21
CA ILE A 59 7.39 -4.17 -14.05
C ILE A 59 6.87 -3.17 -13.01
N GLY A 60 7.63 -2.10 -12.73
CA GLY A 60 7.21 -1.05 -11.82
C GLY A 60 5.89 -0.44 -12.25
N THR A 61 5.77 -0.05 -13.52
CA THR A 61 4.52 0.48 -14.09
C THR A 61 3.36 -0.50 -13.95
N ARG A 62 3.57 -1.80 -14.19
CA ARG A 62 2.52 -2.82 -14.03
C ARG A 62 2.05 -2.94 -12.58
N VAL A 63 2.98 -2.92 -11.62
CA VAL A 63 2.65 -2.96 -10.19
C VAL A 63 1.90 -1.69 -9.77
N GLN A 64 2.31 -0.51 -10.26
CA GLN A 64 1.58 0.74 -10.06
C GLN A 64 0.15 0.62 -10.58
N THR A 65 -0.07 0.12 -11.80
CA THR A 65 -1.43 -0.04 -12.34
C THR A 65 -2.28 -0.96 -11.47
N ILE A 66 -1.72 -2.08 -11.00
CA ILE A 66 -2.43 -3.03 -10.12
C ILE A 66 -2.84 -2.37 -8.81
N LEU A 67 -1.95 -1.58 -8.19
CA LEU A 67 -2.20 -0.93 -6.90
C LEU A 67 -3.11 0.30 -7.03
N SER A 68 -2.94 1.10 -8.09
CA SER A 68 -3.79 2.26 -8.37
C SER A 68 -5.24 1.88 -8.60
N ALA A 69 -5.48 0.75 -9.27
CA ALA A 69 -6.83 0.25 -9.54
C ALA A 69 -7.60 -0.21 -8.29
N LEU A 70 -6.96 -0.26 -7.11
CA LEU A 70 -7.62 -0.55 -5.84
C LEU A 70 -8.33 0.66 -5.24
N PHE A 71 -8.01 1.86 -5.71
CA PHE A 71 -8.55 3.09 -5.16
C PHE A 71 -9.31 3.88 -6.24
N PRO A 72 -10.43 4.53 -5.87
CA PRO A 72 -11.11 5.44 -6.77
C PRO A 72 -10.27 6.70 -7.03
N PRO A 73 -10.49 7.39 -8.16
CA PRO A 73 -9.80 8.64 -8.46
C PRO A 73 -10.10 9.71 -7.41
N SER A 74 -9.03 10.32 -6.88
CA SER A 74 -9.10 11.40 -5.89
C SER A 74 -9.65 12.71 -6.47
N LYS A 75 -10.40 13.46 -5.67
CA LYS A 75 -10.73 14.86 -5.97
C LYS A 75 -9.51 15.75 -5.74
N PRO A 76 -9.36 16.88 -6.46
CA PRO A 76 -8.23 17.79 -6.29
C PRO A 76 -8.12 18.39 -4.88
N ASP A 77 -9.24 18.55 -4.17
CA ASP A 77 -9.27 19.11 -2.81
C ASP A 77 -9.14 18.04 -1.71
N SER A 78 -8.75 16.80 -2.06
CA SER A 78 -8.60 15.74 -1.07
C SER A 78 -7.36 15.95 -0.22
N THR A 79 -7.51 15.83 1.10
CA THR A 79 -6.40 15.99 2.04
C THR A 79 -5.70 14.67 2.37
N ARG A 80 -6.29 13.54 1.98
CA ARG A 80 -5.78 12.22 2.32
C ARG A 80 -4.80 11.75 1.24
N THR A 81 -3.64 11.26 1.66
CA THR A 81 -2.61 10.75 0.75
C THR A 81 -2.16 9.36 1.18
N ILE A 82 -1.91 8.49 0.21
CA ILE A 82 -1.29 7.18 0.39
C ILE A 82 -0.02 7.18 -0.43
N THR A 83 1.11 6.99 0.23
CA THR A 83 2.42 6.87 -0.43
C THR A 83 2.83 5.40 -0.49
N ILE A 84 3.25 4.97 -1.67
CA ILE A 84 3.80 3.64 -1.93
C ILE A 84 5.19 3.87 -2.53
N SER A 85 6.22 3.37 -1.84
CA SER A 85 7.62 3.60 -2.23
C SER A 85 8.36 2.27 -2.35
N VAL A 86 9.15 2.12 -3.42
CA VAL A 86 10.07 0.98 -3.58
C VAL A 86 11.44 1.39 -3.05
N MET A 87 11.75 1.02 -1.81
CA MET A 87 13.11 1.24 -1.29
C MET A 87 14.02 0.08 -1.71
N SER A 88 15.04 0.39 -2.50
CA SER A 88 16.09 -0.55 -2.93
C SER A 88 16.97 -0.97 -1.74
N PHE A 89 16.55 -1.93 -0.92
CA PHE A 89 17.49 -2.66 -0.07
C PHE A 89 17.99 -3.89 -0.85
N PHE A 90 19.26 -3.86 -1.26
CA PHE A 90 19.95 -5.04 -1.81
C PHE A 90 19.95 -6.19 -0.78
N ARG A 91 18.95 -7.07 -0.82
CA ARG A 91 19.13 -8.53 -0.65
C ARG A 91 17.91 -9.27 -1.19
N HIS A 92 18.19 -10.12 -2.17
CA HIS A 92 17.38 -11.22 -2.70
C HIS A 92 16.00 -11.43 -2.03
N ARG A 93 14.93 -11.06 -2.75
CA ARG A 93 13.50 -11.23 -2.38
C ARG A 93 13.07 -10.57 -1.06
N SER A 94 12.72 -9.29 -1.13
CA SER A 94 11.49 -8.81 -0.45
C SER A 94 11.15 -7.42 -0.96
N THR A 95 9.99 -7.25 -1.60
CA THR A 95 9.44 -5.93 -1.94
C THR A 95 8.78 -5.39 -0.68
N LYS A 96 9.41 -4.45 0.01
CA LYS A 96 8.80 -3.79 1.18
C LYS A 96 7.77 -2.77 0.69
N SER A 97 6.48 -3.04 0.90
CA SER A 97 5.43 -2.05 0.73
C SER A 97 5.20 -1.32 2.05
N PHE A 98 5.84 -0.16 2.21
CA PHE A 98 5.47 0.80 3.26
C PHE A 98 4.26 1.61 2.78
N ILE A 99 3.17 1.57 3.54
CA ILE A 99 2.07 2.52 3.41
C ILE A 99 2.27 3.55 4.51
N THR A 100 2.90 4.67 4.18
CA THR A 100 2.99 5.81 5.10
C THR A 100 1.70 6.61 5.00
N TYR A 101 1.03 6.81 6.13
CA TYR A 101 -0.14 7.71 6.25
C TYR A 101 0.37 9.09 6.66
N ASP A 102 0.65 9.96 5.68
CA ASP A 102 0.97 11.35 5.97
C ASP A 102 -0.34 12.15 5.97
N ASN A 103 -0.81 12.57 7.15
CA ASN A 103 -1.77 13.65 7.26
C ASN A 103 -0.96 14.96 7.32
N LEU A 104 -0.61 15.50 6.16
CA LEU A 104 0.01 16.84 6.09
C LEU A 104 -1.04 17.92 6.44
N ARG A 105 -1.15 18.21 7.74
CA ARG A 105 -1.49 19.51 8.35
C ARG A 105 -0.82 19.49 9.73
N GLN A 106 0.15 20.34 10.08
CA GLN A 106 0.30 21.78 9.81
C GLN A 106 1.67 22.14 9.24
#